data_AF-H7FWI4-F1
#
_entry.id   AF-H7FWI4-F1
#
_cell.length_a   1.000
_cell.length_b   1.000
_cell.length_c   1.000
_cell.angle_alpha   90.00
_cell.angle_beta   90.00
_cell.angle_gamma   90.00
#
_symmetry.space_group_name_H-M   'P 1'
#
loop_
_entity.id
_entity.type
_entity.pdbx_description
1 polymer ?
#
loop_
_entity_poly.entity_id
_entity_poly.type
_entity_poly.pdbx_seq_one_letter_code
_entity_poly.pdbx_strand_id
1 'polypeptide(L)' 'MAWFLEDHIVKGKSELNFSEWADYSDRRKKSKLKSIISQIEDDNMPLSSYTLIHKNASFSEEEKKEVVTWLTELKDNL' A
#
# COMPACT_ATOMS: atom_id res chain seq x y z
N MET A 1 -12.67 -7.10 21.03
CA MET A 1 -12.83 -6.80 19.59
C MET A 1 -12.59 -5.32 19.27
N ALA A 2 -13.24 -4.37 19.95
CA ALA A 2 -13.01 -2.94 19.70
C ALA A 2 -11.53 -2.50 19.80
N TRP A 3 -10.82 -2.98 20.82
CA TRP A 3 -9.39 -2.68 21.02
C TRP A 3 -8.47 -3.20 19.92
N PHE A 4 -8.78 -4.37 19.34
CA PHE A 4 -7.99 -4.96 18.26
C PHE A 4 -8.17 -4.15 16.97
N LEU A 5 -9.42 -3.83 16.63
CA LEU A 5 -9.70 -2.99 15.46
C LEU A 5 -9.07 -1.60 15.59
N GLU A 6 -9.17 -0.97 16.77
CA GLU A 6 -8.56 0.33 17.04
C GLU A 6 -7.03 0.27 16.88
N ASP A 7 -6.37 -0.73 17.45
CA ASP A 7 -4.92 -0.92 17.31
C ASP A 7 -4.50 -1.06 15.83
N HIS A 8 -5.27 -1.84 15.06
CA HIS A 8 -5.06 -1.97 13.62
C HIS A 8 -5.21 -0.64 12.87
N ILE A 9 -6.19 0.20 13.24
CA ILE A 9 -6.37 1.53 12.63
C ILE A 9 -5.20 2.44 12.98
N VAL A 10 -4.79 2.48 14.25
CA VAL A 10 -3.67 3.29 14.73
C VAL A 10 -2.37 2.89 14.03
N LYS A 11 -2.08 1.59 13.96
CA LYS A 11 -0.91 1.05 13.27
C LYS A 11 -0.97 1.31 11.76
N GLY A 12 -2.13 1.14 11.14
CA GLY A 12 -2.31 1.43 9.72
C GLY A 12 -2.01 2.89 9.39
N LYS A 13 -2.51 3.84 10.19
CA LYS A 13 -2.23 5.28 10.02
C LYS A 13 -0.78 5.64 10.32
N SER A 14 -0.12 4.99 11.29
CA SER A 14 1.30 5.24 11.55
C SER A 14 2.17 4.79 10.38
N GLU A 15 1.79 3.72 9.69
CA GLU A 15 2.46 3.25 8.48
C GLU A 15 2.08 4.07 7.23
N LEU A 16 0.82 4.43 7.02
CA LEU A 16 0.40 5.20 5.85
C LEU A 16 -0.92 5.94 6.12
N ASN A 17 -0.83 7.23 6.44
CA ASN A 17 -1.99 8.10 6.58
C ASN A 17 -2.20 8.93 5.32
N PHE A 18 -3.12 8.51 4.45
CA PHE A 18 -3.46 9.27 3.24
C PHE A 18 -4.10 10.63 3.53
N SER A 19 -4.73 10.83 4.69
CA SER A 19 -5.30 12.13 5.06
C SER A 19 -4.24 13.20 5.29
N GLU A 20 -3.00 12.81 5.60
CA GLU A 20 -1.85 13.71 5.79
C GLU A 20 -0.91 13.72 4.58
N TRP A 21 -1.25 13.00 3.50
CA TRP A 21 -0.36 12.80 2.36
C TRP A 21 0.13 14.11 1.74
N ALA A 22 -0.77 15.09 1.61
CA ALA A 22 -0.45 16.40 1.06
C ALA A 22 0.66 17.12 1.85
N ASP A 23 0.67 16.94 3.17
CA ASP A 23 1.58 17.60 4.10
C ASP A 23 2.93 16.86 4.25
N TYR A 24 3.07 15.68 3.66
CA TYR A 24 4.32 14.93 3.71
C TYR A 24 5.39 15.58 2.83
N SER A 25 6.62 15.64 3.34
CA SER A 25 7.79 15.98 2.51
C SER A 25 7.97 14.96 1.38
N ASP A 26 8.57 15.38 0.27
CA ASP A 26 8.79 14.50 -0.89
C ASP A 26 9.64 13.28 -0.52
N ARG A 27 10.62 13.44 0.38
CA ARG A 27 11.37 12.32 0.96
C ARG A 27 10.45 11.28 1.62
N ARG A 28 9.49 11.73 2.43
CA ARG A 28 8.54 10.84 3.12
C ARG A 28 7.58 10.20 2.11
N LYS A 29 7.05 10.96 1.14
CA LYS A 29 6.21 10.43 0.06
C LYS A 29 6.94 9.35 -0.73
N LYS A 30 8.18 9.60 -1.19
CA LYS A 30 9.03 8.63 -1.90
C LYS A 30 9.26 7.36 -1.09
N SER A 31 9.53 7.49 0.22
CA SER A 31 9.71 6.34 1.11
C SER A 31 8.42 5.50 1.24
N LYS A 32 7.25 6.14 1.31
CA LYS A 32 5.97 5.44 1.40
C LYS A 32 5.60 4.77 0.07
N LEU A 33 5.79 5.44 -1.08
CA LEU A 33 5.60 4.81 -2.40
C LEU A 33 6.50 3.58 -2.59
N LYS A 34 7.78 3.68 -2.20
CA LYS A 34 8.70 2.52 -2.22
C LYS A 34 8.17 1.36 -1.38
N SER A 35 7.61 1.65 -0.21
CA SER A 35 7.01 0.62 0.65
C SER A 35 5.78 -0.02 -0.01
N ILE A 36 4.92 0.75 -0.67
CA ILE A 36 3.74 0.21 -1.38
C ILE A 36 4.19 -0.72 -2.51
N ILE A 37 5.17 -0.29 -3.31
CA ILE A 37 5.73 -1.07 -4.41
C ILE A 37 6.25 -2.43 -3.91
N SER A 38 7.11 -2.42 -2.87
CA SER A 38 7.65 -3.68 -2.30
C SER A 38 6.55 -4.60 -1.76
N GLN A 39 5.50 -4.07 -1.12
CA GLN A 39 4.40 -4.92 -0.65
C GLN A 39 3.65 -5.63 -1.79
N ILE A 40 3.58 -5.03 -2.97
CA ILE A 40 2.96 -5.63 -4.16
C ILE A 40 3.94 -6.62 -4.82
N GLU A 41 5.21 -6.24 -4.99
CA GLU A 41 6.23 -7.10 -5.61
C GLU A 41 6.54 -8.35 -4.78
N ASP A 42 6.49 -8.24 -3.45
CA ASP A 42 6.74 -9.34 -2.51
C ASP A 42 5.49 -10.20 -2.25
N ASP A 43 4.39 -10.00 -3.01
CA ASP A 43 3.11 -10.70 -2.84
C ASP A 43 2.50 -10.61 -1.42
N ASN A 44 2.93 -9.61 -0.63
CA ASN A 44 2.41 -9.37 0.71
C ASN A 44 1.02 -8.71 0.66
N MET A 45 0.71 -8.01 -0.42
CA MET A 45 -0.56 -7.34 -0.64
C MET A 45 -1.19 -7.73 -2.00
N PRO A 46 -2.51 -8.04 -2.02
CA PRO A 46 -3.41 -8.12 -0.87
C PRO A 46 -3.15 -9.37 0.00
N LEU A 47 -3.45 -9.27 1.29
CA LEU A 47 -3.29 -10.38 2.23
C LEU A 47 -3.95 -11.67 1.73
N SER A 48 -3.25 -12.80 1.80
CA SER A 48 -3.77 -14.11 1.37
C SER A 48 -5.07 -14.51 2.08
N SER A 49 -5.23 -14.13 3.35
CA SER A 49 -6.46 -14.34 4.11
C SER A 49 -7.65 -13.55 3.56
N TYR A 50 -7.41 -12.36 2.99
CA TYR A 50 -8.42 -11.53 2.36
C TYR A 50 -8.82 -12.11 1.00
N THR A 51 -7.84 -12.49 0.17
CA THR A 51 -8.09 -13.05 -1.17
C THR A 51 -8.74 -14.43 -1.14
N LEU A 52 -8.64 -15.17 -0.02
CA LEU A 52 -9.32 -16.46 0.18
C LEU A 52 -10.85 -16.36 -0.04
N ILE A 53 -11.47 -15.30 0.47
CA ILE A 53 -12.92 -15.04 0.33
C ILE A 53 -13.23 -13.93 -0.69
N HIS A 54 -12.25 -13.07 -1.01
CA HIS A 54 -12.33 -12.02 -2.02
C HIS A 54 -11.41 -12.32 -3.21
N LYS A 55 -11.69 -13.41 -3.92
CA LYS A 55 -10.83 -13.85 -5.05
C LYS A 55 -10.63 -12.77 -6.11
N ASN A 56 -11.62 -11.93 -6.32
CA ASN A 56 -11.56 -10.83 -7.31
C ASN A 56 -10.59 -9.70 -6.91
N ALA A 57 -10.07 -9.70 -5.67
CA ALA A 57 -9.11 -8.72 -5.21
C ALA A 57 -7.66 -9.11 -5.53
N SER A 58 -7.39 -10.36 -5.93
CA SER A 58 -6.03 -10.75 -6.33
C SER A 58 -5.65 -10.07 -7.63
N PHE A 59 -4.46 -9.48 -7.67
CA PHE A 59 -3.92 -8.96 -8.92
C PHE A 59 -3.56 -10.09 -9.89
N SER A 60 -3.82 -9.87 -11.18
CA SER A 60 -3.10 -10.55 -12.25
C SER A 60 -1.65 -10.02 -12.34
N GLU A 61 -0.79 -10.75 -13.02
CA GLU A 61 0.60 -10.31 -13.24
C GLU A 61 0.67 -9.02 -14.06
N GLU A 62 -0.24 -8.86 -15.03
CA GLU A 62 -0.36 -7.64 -15.82
C GLU A 62 -0.80 -6.45 -14.95
N GLU A 63 -1.79 -6.64 -14.07
CA GLU A 63 -2.27 -5.59 -13.16
C GLU A 63 -1.18 -5.17 -12.16
N LYS A 64 -0.45 -6.14 -11.57
CA LYS A 64 0.69 -5.82 -10.67
C LYS A 64 1.69 -4.93 -11.39
N LYS A 65 2.07 -5.30 -12.61
CA LYS A 65 3.06 -4.57 -13.40
C LYS A 65 2.60 -3.16 -13.72
N GLU A 66 1.34 -2.98 -14.11
CA GLU A 66 0.77 -1.66 -14.40
C GLU A 66 0.79 -0.75 -13.16
N VAL A 67 0.34 -1.27 -12.02
CA VAL A 67 0.30 -0.52 -10.75
C VAL A 67 1.71 -0.16 -10.28
N VAL A 68 2.66 -1.11 -10.32
CA VAL A 68 4.06 -0.87 -9.93
C VAL A 68 4.73 0.18 -10.83
N THR A 69 4.48 0.11 -12.14
CA THR A 69 5.01 1.09 -13.09
C THR A 69 4.50 2.49 -12.77
N TRP A 70 3.18 2.64 -12.61
CA TRP A 70 2.56 3.92 -12.26
C TRP A 70 3.09 4.49 -10.93
N LEU A 71 3.21 3.66 -9.89
CA LEU A 71 3.75 4.09 -8.60
C LEU A 71 5.23 4.50 -8.68
N THR A 72 6.00 3.82 -9.53
CA THR A 72 7.42 4.13 -9.76
C THR A 72 7.57 5.48 -10.44
N GLU A 73 6.80 5.74 -11.50
CA GLU A 73 6.77 7.04 -12.19
C GLU A 73 6.31 8.16 -11.25
N LEU A 74 5.26 7.92 -10.46
CA LEU A 74 4.80 8.89 -9.46
C LEU A 74 5.90 9.23 -8.45
N LYS A 75 6.63 8.20 -7.97
CA LYS A 75 7.74 8.38 -7.02
C LYS A 75 8.88 9.20 -7.61
N ASP A 76 9.21 8.98 -8.87
CA ASP A 76 10.35 9.62 -9.53
C ASP A 76 10.07 11.09 -9.89
N ASN A 77 8.80 11.46 -10.03
CA ASN A 77 8.35 12.82 -10.34
C ASN A 77 8.05 13.70 -9.10
N LEU A 78 8.20 13.16 -7.88
CA LEU A 78 8.17 13.93 -6.63
C LEU A 78 9.51 14.61 -6.34
#